data_AF-A0A918I3Z9-F1
#
_entry.id   AF-A0A918I3Z9-F1
#
_cell.length_a   1.000
_cell.length_b   1.000
_cell.length_c   1.000
_cell.angle_alpha   90.00
_cell.angle_beta   90.00
_cell.angle_gamma   90.00
#
_symmetry.space_group_name_H-M   'P 1'
#
loop_
_entity.id
_entity.type
_entity.pdbx_description
1 polymer ?
#
loop_
_entity_poly.entity_id
_entity_poly.type
_entity_poly.pdbx_seq_one_letter_code
_entity_poly.pdbx_strand_id
1 'polypeptide(L)'
;MLDLIDGGQFDPSQDPSTHAAPGANPDGGNDRDSSEDCRGAFGGWRKYGPVDPLHGNRATGVEACLDKAFLAANPGTGTETARVAPPAYTWAAIHASNKGNRPAKFWRNACHLLAKQLSGDGLRYDNLATCSRSANAAPMAGRDPGQHPNMYFYEDKVKKAIDANQVVHYKVTPKYEGNRVVPVSFRMQARGVTAGGGKGIEFDDEVPNIMYGLNDRRFHNLGTEVPEGYHK
;
A
#
# COMPACT_ATOMS: atom_id res chain seq x y z
N MET A 1 64.26 -22.75 -38.78
CA MET A 1 63.20 -23.18 -37.86
C MET A 1 61.90 -22.65 -38.47
N LEU A 2 61.25 -23.42 -39.36
CA LEU A 2 60.33 -24.55 -39.05
C LEU A 2 59.20 -23.99 -38.16
N ASP A 3 57.95 -23.83 -38.59
CA ASP A 3 57.02 -24.69 -39.36
C ASP A 3 55.74 -23.84 -39.65
N LEU A 4 54.78 -24.08 -40.56
CA LEU A 4 54.46 -25.10 -41.57
C LEU A 4 53.37 -24.43 -42.46
N ILE A 5 53.44 -24.57 -43.79
CA ILE A 5 52.34 -24.28 -44.73
C ILE A 5 51.92 -25.61 -45.36
N ASP A 6 50.65 -25.98 -45.24
CA ASP A 6 49.84 -26.73 -46.22
C ASP A 6 48.46 -26.96 -45.59
N GLY A 7 47.30 -26.91 -46.24
CA GLY A 7 46.95 -27.11 -47.65
C GLY A 7 45.62 -27.89 -47.63
N GLY A 8 44.60 -27.47 -48.39
CA GLY A 8 43.36 -28.26 -48.52
C GLY A 8 42.14 -27.45 -48.95
N GLN A 9 41.76 -27.59 -50.22
CA GLN A 9 40.62 -26.98 -50.91
C GLN A 9 39.66 -28.10 -51.39
N PHE A 10 38.37 -27.76 -51.63
CA PHE A 10 37.29 -28.52 -52.33
C PHE A 10 36.48 -29.52 -51.47
N ASP A 11 35.15 -29.72 -51.58
CA ASP A 11 34.05 -29.27 -52.48
C ASP A 11 32.67 -29.58 -51.81
N PRO A 12 31.46 -29.52 -52.44
CA PRO A 12 30.23 -28.98 -51.85
C PRO A 12 29.14 -30.06 -51.67
N SER A 13 27.91 -29.64 -51.40
CA SER A 13 26.72 -30.47 -51.10
C SER A 13 26.79 -31.09 -49.70
N GLN A 14 25.84 -30.87 -48.81
CA GLN A 14 24.42 -31.10 -48.99
C GLN A 14 23.64 -30.13 -48.09
N ASP A 15 22.68 -29.40 -48.67
CA ASP A 15 21.52 -28.96 -47.91
C ASP A 15 20.33 -29.75 -48.46
N PRO A 16 19.71 -30.58 -47.61
CA PRO A 16 18.29 -30.74 -47.64
C PRO A 16 17.72 -30.27 -46.30
N SER A 17 16.97 -29.17 -46.38
CA SER A 17 15.88 -28.80 -45.47
C SER A 17 15.39 -29.99 -44.66
N THR A 18 15.44 -29.94 -43.33
CA THR A 18 14.42 -30.57 -42.47
C THR A 18 14.63 -30.25 -40.99
N HIS A 19 13.62 -29.58 -40.43
CA HIS A 19 13.19 -29.63 -39.04
C HIS A 19 14.07 -28.94 -37.99
N ALA A 20 13.51 -27.84 -37.44
CA ALA A 20 13.81 -27.39 -36.10
C ALA A 20 13.75 -28.57 -35.13
N ALA A 21 14.78 -28.69 -34.29
CA ALA A 21 14.84 -29.70 -33.24
C ALA A 21 13.55 -29.65 -32.38
N PRO A 22 12.77 -30.75 -32.34
CA PRO A 22 11.61 -30.87 -31.48
C PRO A 22 12.04 -31.17 -30.04
N GLY A 23 11.35 -30.55 -29.08
CA GLY A 23 11.08 -31.20 -27.80
C GLY A 23 12.15 -31.07 -26.71
N ALA A 24 12.12 -29.95 -26.01
CA ALA A 24 12.07 -29.97 -24.55
C ALA A 24 11.21 -28.80 -24.08
N ASN A 25 9.91 -28.90 -24.33
CA ASN A 25 8.93 -28.36 -23.40
C ASN A 25 8.98 -29.29 -22.18
N PRO A 26 9.43 -28.86 -21.00
CA PRO A 26 8.90 -29.44 -19.79
C PRO A 26 7.54 -28.78 -19.56
N ASP A 27 6.50 -29.54 -19.90
CA ASP A 27 5.18 -29.52 -19.28
C ASP A 27 4.66 -28.14 -18.83
N GLY A 28 3.66 -27.59 -19.52
CA GLY A 28 2.35 -28.21 -19.40
C GLY A 28 1.72 -28.01 -18.01
N GLY A 29 2.18 -27.01 -17.26
CA GLY A 29 1.37 -26.42 -16.19
C GLY A 29 0.24 -25.63 -16.84
N ASN A 30 -1.00 -26.00 -16.57
CA ASN A 30 -2.13 -25.11 -16.80
C ASN A 30 -1.78 -23.74 -16.19
N ASP A 31 -1.63 -22.69 -17.00
CA ASP A 31 -1.73 -21.29 -16.55
C ASP A 31 -3.19 -20.98 -16.13
N ARG A 32 -3.69 -21.78 -15.19
CA ARG A 32 -4.85 -21.48 -14.34
C ARG A 32 -4.37 -20.97 -12.98
N ASP A 33 -3.12 -20.52 -12.88
CA ASP A 33 -2.55 -19.93 -11.67
C ASP A 33 -3.02 -18.47 -11.42
N SER A 34 -4.14 -18.08 -12.03
CA SER A 34 -4.92 -16.90 -11.63
C SER A 34 -6.00 -17.30 -10.63
N SER A 35 -5.63 -18.00 -9.56
CA SER A 35 -6.51 -18.10 -8.41
C SER A 35 -6.82 -16.67 -7.98
N GLU A 36 -8.04 -16.19 -8.23
CA GLU A 36 -8.47 -14.87 -7.72
C GLU A 36 -8.32 -14.83 -6.18
N ASP A 37 -8.32 -16.01 -5.54
CA ASP A 37 -8.04 -16.19 -4.13
C ASP A 37 -6.53 -16.01 -3.84
N CYS A 38 -6.23 -14.97 -3.07
CA CYS A 38 -4.87 -14.55 -2.72
C CYS A 38 -4.24 -15.34 -1.55
N ARG A 39 -4.93 -16.32 -0.96
CA ARG A 39 -4.45 -17.02 0.24
C ARG A 39 -3.22 -17.85 -0.08
N GLY A 40 -2.28 -17.89 0.87
CA GLY A 40 -1.13 -18.78 0.78
C GLY A 40 -1.43 -20.16 1.37
N ALA A 41 -0.42 -21.03 1.41
CA ALA A 41 -0.51 -22.37 2.00
C ALA A 41 -1.00 -22.39 3.46
N PHE A 42 -0.86 -21.27 4.17
CA PHE A 42 -1.26 -21.11 5.58
C PHE A 42 -2.47 -20.17 5.77
N GLY A 43 -3.21 -19.88 4.69
CA GLY A 43 -4.37 -18.98 4.71
C GLY A 43 -4.02 -17.52 4.43
N GLY A 44 -4.79 -16.61 5.05
CA GLY A 44 -4.55 -15.17 4.93
C GLY A 44 -3.20 -14.74 5.48
N TRP A 45 -2.73 -13.57 5.03
CA TRP A 45 -1.40 -13.05 5.36
C TRP A 45 -1.39 -11.52 5.29
N ARG A 46 -0.39 -10.89 5.90
CA ARG A 46 -0.09 -9.46 5.73
C ARG A 46 1.41 -9.24 5.62
N LYS A 47 1.81 -8.26 4.81
CA LYS A 47 3.20 -7.84 4.61
C LYS A 47 3.28 -6.32 4.63
N TYR A 48 3.99 -5.79 5.61
CA TYR A 48 4.37 -4.39 5.64
C TYR A 48 5.59 -4.18 4.75
N GLY A 49 5.58 -3.12 3.94
CA GLY A 49 6.74 -2.72 3.15
C GLY A 49 7.86 -2.20 4.06
N PRO A 50 9.13 -2.37 3.68
CA PRO A 50 10.22 -1.75 4.42
C PRO A 50 10.05 -0.23 4.43
N VAL A 51 10.44 0.42 5.51
CA VAL A 51 10.58 1.89 5.49
C VAL A 51 11.63 2.31 4.46
N ASP A 52 11.55 3.55 4.02
CA ASP A 52 12.46 4.16 3.06
C ASP A 52 13.50 5.04 3.80
N PRO A 53 14.71 4.52 4.11
CA PRO A 53 15.66 5.23 4.97
C PRO A 53 16.30 6.44 4.26
N LEU A 54 16.33 6.42 2.93
CA LEU A 54 16.83 7.54 2.12
C LEU A 54 15.91 8.76 2.20
N HIS A 55 14.66 8.56 2.60
CA HIS A 55 13.65 9.60 2.70
C HIS A 55 13.00 9.62 4.09
N GLY A 56 13.85 9.60 5.13
CA GLY A 56 13.43 9.82 6.51
C GLY A 56 12.61 8.69 7.13
N ASN A 57 12.83 7.46 6.69
CA ASN A 57 12.11 6.25 7.12
C ASN A 57 10.59 6.32 6.88
N ARG A 58 10.13 7.04 5.86
CA ARG A 58 8.70 7.03 5.49
C ARG A 58 8.22 5.61 5.15
N ALA A 59 6.99 5.28 5.53
CA ALA A 59 6.38 3.99 5.22
C ALA A 59 6.12 3.85 3.71
N THR A 60 6.31 2.66 3.15
CA THR A 60 6.23 2.45 1.69
C THR A 60 4.96 1.76 1.23
N GLY A 61 4.24 1.10 2.13
CA GLY A 61 2.98 0.44 1.83
C GLY A 61 2.73 -0.78 2.69
N VAL A 62 1.56 -1.36 2.49
CA VAL A 62 1.17 -2.66 3.05
C VAL A 62 0.40 -3.43 1.99
N GLU A 63 0.54 -4.74 2.01
CA GLU A 63 -0.19 -5.67 1.19
C GLU A 63 -0.66 -6.84 2.05
N ALA A 64 -1.89 -7.30 1.85
CA ALA A 64 -2.46 -8.37 2.65
C ALA A 64 -3.45 -9.21 1.83
N CYS A 65 -3.56 -10.47 2.20
CA CYS A 65 -4.70 -11.30 1.86
C CYS A 65 -5.52 -11.54 3.13
N LEU A 66 -6.73 -11.00 3.15
CA LEU A 66 -7.56 -10.93 4.33
C LEU A 66 -8.79 -11.82 4.16
N ASP A 67 -9.04 -12.65 5.16
CA ASP A 67 -10.30 -13.37 5.31
C ASP A 67 -10.74 -13.36 6.78
N LYS A 68 -11.91 -13.92 7.06
CA LYS A 68 -12.50 -13.92 8.40
C LYS A 68 -11.63 -14.68 9.42
N ALA A 69 -10.99 -15.77 8.99
CA ALA A 69 -10.13 -16.57 9.85
C ALA A 69 -8.84 -15.82 10.21
N PHE A 70 -8.23 -15.15 9.24
CA PHE A 70 -7.05 -14.32 9.47
C PHE A 70 -7.33 -13.18 10.44
N LEU A 71 -8.46 -12.46 10.25
CA LEU A 71 -8.87 -11.38 11.15
C LEU A 71 -9.09 -11.87 12.60
N ALA A 72 -9.72 -13.03 12.77
CA ALA A 72 -9.96 -13.61 14.09
C ALA A 72 -8.66 -14.05 14.79
N ALA A 73 -7.73 -14.66 14.06
CA ALA A 73 -6.45 -15.12 14.59
C ALA A 73 -5.46 -13.97 14.82
N ASN A 74 -5.63 -12.83 14.15
CA ASN A 74 -4.69 -11.72 14.16
C ASN A 74 -5.40 -10.38 14.47
N PRO A 75 -5.88 -10.16 15.70
CA PRO A 75 -6.52 -8.89 16.05
C PRO A 75 -5.54 -7.72 15.89
N GLY A 76 -6.01 -6.64 15.26
CA GLY A 76 -5.22 -5.41 15.13
C GLY A 76 -5.17 -4.59 16.42
N THR A 77 -4.20 -3.68 16.50
CA THR A 77 -3.94 -2.83 17.67
C THR A 77 -4.12 -1.34 17.33
N GLY A 78 -4.44 -0.54 18.35
CA GLY A 78 -4.51 0.91 18.21
C GLY A 78 -3.11 1.54 18.18
N THR A 79 -3.01 2.76 17.66
CA THR A 79 -1.75 3.51 17.68
C THR A 79 -1.51 4.16 19.04
N GLU A 80 -0.29 4.03 19.56
CA GLU A 80 0.17 4.71 20.77
C GLU A 80 1.27 5.72 20.40
N THR A 81 0.87 6.94 20.02
CA THR A 81 1.81 7.93 19.46
C THR A 81 2.87 8.44 20.43
N ALA A 82 2.74 8.14 21.72
CA ALA A 82 3.78 8.40 22.72
C ALA A 82 4.95 7.39 22.62
N ARG A 83 4.72 6.21 22.04
CA ARG A 83 5.72 5.16 21.85
C ARG A 83 6.26 5.13 20.43
N VAL A 84 5.37 5.31 19.45
CA VAL A 84 5.71 5.24 18.03
C VAL A 84 4.85 6.22 17.24
N ALA A 85 5.51 7.14 16.56
CA ALA A 85 4.86 8.11 15.69
C ALA A 85 5.55 8.11 14.34
N PRO A 86 4.81 8.25 13.23
CA PRO A 86 5.39 8.37 11.90
C PRO A 86 6.21 9.67 11.75
N PRO A 87 7.07 9.77 10.72
CA PRO A 87 7.79 10.99 10.42
C PRO A 87 6.88 12.22 10.35
N ALA A 88 7.38 13.35 10.81
CA ALA A 88 6.70 14.65 10.78
C ALA A 88 5.36 14.73 11.54
N TYR A 89 5.08 13.79 12.45
CA TYR A 89 3.85 13.81 13.24
C TYR A 89 3.73 15.05 14.14
N THR A 90 4.87 15.52 14.68
CA THR A 90 4.93 16.75 15.48
C THR A 90 4.68 17.97 14.61
N TRP A 91 5.28 18.03 13.42
CA TRP A 91 5.02 19.10 12.46
C TRP A 91 3.54 19.21 12.10
N ALA A 92 2.85 18.10 11.86
CA ALA A 92 1.42 18.14 11.55
C ALA A 92 0.60 18.79 12.68
N ALA A 93 1.03 18.64 13.95
CA ALA A 93 0.40 19.31 15.10
C ALA A 93 0.59 20.84 15.06
N ILE A 94 1.83 21.27 14.76
CA ILE A 94 2.19 22.68 14.65
C ILE A 94 1.47 23.30 13.45
N HIS A 95 1.52 22.63 12.31
CA HIS A 95 0.88 23.06 11.07
C HIS A 95 -0.63 23.25 11.26
N ALA A 96 -1.32 22.25 11.83
CA ALA A 96 -2.73 22.39 12.21
C ALA A 96 -2.97 23.60 13.12
N SER A 97 -2.15 23.78 14.16
CA SER A 97 -2.29 24.91 15.07
C SER A 97 -2.15 26.27 14.38
N ASN A 98 -1.22 26.38 13.40
CA ASN A 98 -1.01 27.58 12.59
C ASN A 98 -2.17 27.87 11.64
N LYS A 99 -2.92 26.84 11.24
CA LYS A 99 -4.17 26.95 10.46
C LYS A 99 -5.40 27.28 11.31
N GLY A 100 -5.23 27.54 12.61
CA GLY A 100 -6.33 27.83 13.54
C GLY A 100 -7.01 26.58 14.11
N ASN A 101 -6.50 25.39 13.77
CA ASN A 101 -7.12 24.12 14.09
C ASN A 101 -6.75 23.68 15.51
N ARG A 102 -7.50 24.17 16.50
CA ARG A 102 -7.31 23.83 17.92
C ARG A 102 -8.51 23.08 18.51
N PRO A 103 -8.30 22.04 19.34
CA PRO A 103 -7.01 21.43 19.64
C PRO A 103 -6.50 20.61 18.45
N ALA A 104 -5.21 20.73 18.12
CA ALA A 104 -4.65 20.15 16.90
C ALA A 104 -4.84 18.63 16.80
N LYS A 105 -5.03 17.92 17.94
CA LYS A 105 -5.15 16.45 17.97
C LYS A 105 -6.41 15.95 17.26
N PHE A 106 -7.35 16.85 16.98
CA PHE A 106 -8.57 16.54 16.23
C PHE A 106 -8.42 16.65 14.72
N TRP A 107 -7.25 17.07 14.22
CA TRP A 107 -7.05 17.44 12.82
C TRP A 107 -5.97 16.60 12.12
N ARG A 108 -5.27 15.77 12.88
CA ARG A 108 -4.18 14.92 12.41
C ARG A 108 -4.29 13.54 13.05
N ASN A 109 -3.70 12.55 12.40
CA ASN A 109 -3.59 11.18 12.87
C ASN A 109 -2.22 10.60 12.49
N ALA A 110 -1.81 9.59 13.24
CA ALA A 110 -0.88 8.58 12.74
C ALA A 110 -1.75 7.51 12.09
N CYS A 111 -1.99 7.66 10.78
CA CYS A 111 -2.83 6.76 10.02
C CYS A 111 -2.16 5.40 9.91
N HIS A 112 -2.94 4.36 10.15
CA HIS A 112 -2.58 3.02 9.74
C HIS A 112 -2.59 2.89 8.22
N LEU A 113 -1.65 2.14 7.64
CA LEU A 113 -1.78 1.69 6.25
C LEU A 113 -2.70 0.47 6.15
N LEU A 114 -2.53 -0.50 7.06
CA LEU A 114 -3.49 -1.56 7.32
C LEU A 114 -4.22 -1.22 8.60
N ALA A 115 -5.52 -0.98 8.51
CA ALA A 115 -6.35 -0.55 9.63
C ALA A 115 -6.37 -1.56 10.77
N LYS A 116 -6.56 -1.07 12.01
CA LYS A 116 -6.81 -1.92 13.19
C LYS A 116 -7.90 -2.98 12.93
N GLN A 117 -9.01 -2.59 12.30
CA GLN A 117 -10.13 -3.50 12.02
C GLN A 117 -9.82 -4.57 10.97
N LEU A 118 -8.71 -4.41 10.24
CA LEU A 118 -8.21 -5.30 9.20
C LEU A 118 -6.89 -5.97 9.63
N SER A 119 -6.68 -6.20 10.93
CA SER A 119 -5.47 -6.84 11.50
C SER A 119 -4.19 -5.99 11.43
N GLY A 120 -4.34 -4.68 11.30
CA GLY A 120 -3.26 -3.70 11.39
C GLY A 120 -2.65 -3.57 12.78
N ASP A 121 -1.34 -3.51 12.85
CA ASP A 121 -0.62 -3.23 14.11
C ASP A 121 -0.28 -1.73 14.21
N GLY A 122 -0.81 -1.05 15.23
CA GLY A 122 -0.57 0.35 15.52
C GLY A 122 0.72 0.65 16.25
N LEU A 123 1.49 -0.37 16.63
CA LEU A 123 2.83 -0.17 17.20
C LEU A 123 3.95 -0.31 16.16
N ARG A 124 3.58 -0.64 14.92
CA ARG A 124 4.51 -0.82 13.81
C ARG A 124 4.75 0.48 13.06
N TYR A 125 5.99 0.96 13.12
CA TYR A 125 6.39 2.20 12.46
C TYR A 125 6.21 2.14 10.92
N ASP A 126 6.43 0.98 10.30
CA ASP A 126 6.22 0.73 8.87
C ASP A 126 4.74 0.61 8.46
N ASN A 127 3.83 0.59 9.43
CA ASN A 127 2.38 0.63 9.21
C ASN A 127 1.79 2.03 9.47
N LEU A 128 2.60 3.04 9.76
CA LEU A 128 2.12 4.36 10.14
C LEU A 128 2.59 5.45 9.17
N ALA A 129 1.68 6.34 8.83
CA ALA A 129 1.98 7.58 8.11
C ALA A 129 1.29 8.78 8.77
N THR A 130 1.96 9.92 8.78
CA THR A 130 1.34 11.17 9.23
C THR A 130 0.25 11.57 8.25
N CYS A 131 -0.95 11.84 8.75
CA CYS A 131 -2.10 12.18 7.91
C CYS A 131 -3.03 13.18 8.62
N SER A 132 -3.94 13.78 7.86
CA SER A 132 -5.03 14.57 8.43
C SER A 132 -6.09 13.65 9.06
N ARG A 133 -6.89 14.21 9.98
CA ARG A 133 -8.06 13.52 10.50
C ARG A 133 -9.04 13.20 9.38
N SER A 134 -9.29 14.17 8.49
CA SER A 134 -10.22 14.07 7.38
C SER A 134 -9.86 12.95 6.40
N ALA A 135 -8.58 12.76 6.09
CA ALA A 135 -8.12 11.65 5.26
C ALA A 135 -8.27 10.29 5.97
N ASN A 136 -8.12 10.25 7.29
CA ASN A 136 -8.24 9.02 8.08
C ASN A 136 -9.70 8.57 8.24
N ALA A 137 -10.54 9.45 8.80
CA ALA A 137 -11.87 9.09 9.28
C ALA A 137 -12.78 10.33 9.46
N ALA A 138 -14.01 10.11 9.94
CA ALA A 138 -14.96 11.18 10.21
C ALA A 138 -14.38 12.26 11.15
N PRO A 139 -14.66 13.55 10.92
CA PRO A 139 -14.20 14.65 11.76
C PRO A 139 -14.43 14.46 13.26
N MET A 140 -13.49 14.93 14.09
CA MET A 140 -13.69 15.06 15.54
C MET A 140 -14.06 16.49 15.95
N ALA A 141 -13.66 17.48 15.17
CA ALA A 141 -14.01 18.87 15.39
C ALA A 141 -15.25 19.21 14.56
N GLY A 142 -16.32 19.75 15.18
CA GLY A 142 -17.54 20.11 14.46
C GLY A 142 -17.39 21.23 13.41
N ARG A 143 -16.23 21.90 13.38
CA ARG A 143 -15.87 22.92 12.37
C ARG A 143 -15.04 22.37 11.21
N ASP A 144 -14.63 21.10 11.29
CA ASP A 144 -13.97 20.41 10.20
C ASP A 144 -15.06 19.88 9.26
N PRO A 145 -15.16 20.37 8.01
CA PRO A 145 -16.14 19.87 7.04
C PRO A 145 -15.90 18.41 6.66
N GLY A 146 -14.72 17.87 6.97
CA GLY A 146 -14.36 16.50 6.64
C GLY A 146 -13.95 16.32 5.19
N GLN A 147 -13.67 15.06 4.87
CA GLN A 147 -13.46 14.56 3.52
C GLN A 147 -14.20 13.24 3.38
N HIS A 148 -14.83 13.03 2.22
CA HIS A 148 -15.40 11.76 1.84
C HIS A 148 -15.20 11.53 0.34
N PRO A 149 -14.78 10.34 -0.10
CA PRO A 149 -14.37 9.19 0.73
C PRO A 149 -13.04 9.44 1.47
N ASN A 150 -12.88 8.78 2.60
CA ASN A 150 -11.65 8.76 3.42
C ASN A 150 -11.16 7.31 3.59
N MET A 151 -10.02 7.09 4.25
CA MET A 151 -9.46 5.75 4.41
C MET A 151 -10.43 4.80 5.10
N TYR A 152 -11.06 5.24 6.20
CA TYR A 152 -12.05 4.45 6.92
C TYR A 152 -13.21 3.97 6.05
N PHE A 153 -13.67 4.77 5.07
CA PHE A 153 -14.71 4.33 4.13
C PHE A 153 -14.29 3.12 3.31
N TYR A 154 -13.06 3.10 2.76
CA TYR A 154 -12.56 1.96 2.00
C TYR A 154 -12.26 0.77 2.90
N GLU A 155 -11.72 1.00 4.09
CA GLU A 155 -11.49 -0.05 5.08
C GLU A 155 -12.80 -0.73 5.52
N ASP A 156 -13.86 0.04 5.71
CA ASP A 156 -15.19 -0.46 6.05
C ASP A 156 -15.80 -1.29 4.91
N LYS A 157 -15.59 -0.87 3.64
CA LYS A 157 -15.97 -1.70 2.48
C LYS A 157 -15.25 -3.06 2.49
N VAL A 158 -13.94 -3.06 2.74
CA VAL A 158 -13.14 -4.30 2.84
C VAL A 158 -13.63 -5.16 4.00
N LYS A 159 -13.86 -4.55 5.17
CA LYS A 159 -14.35 -5.27 6.35
C LYS A 159 -15.71 -5.93 6.09
N LYS A 160 -16.64 -5.22 5.45
CA LYS A 160 -17.95 -5.76 5.05
C LYS A 160 -17.84 -6.91 4.06
N ALA A 161 -16.92 -6.82 3.10
CA ALA A 161 -16.66 -7.92 2.17
C ALA A 161 -16.15 -9.17 2.90
N ILE A 162 -15.22 -9.01 3.84
CA ILE A 162 -14.71 -10.11 4.67
C ILE A 162 -15.81 -10.71 5.57
N ASP A 163 -16.66 -9.86 6.16
CA ASP A 163 -17.79 -10.31 6.98
C ASP A 163 -18.83 -11.09 6.17
N ALA A 164 -18.95 -10.78 4.87
CA ALA A 164 -19.71 -11.54 3.88
C ALA A 164 -18.97 -12.77 3.34
N ASN A 165 -17.93 -13.24 4.04
CA ASN A 165 -17.09 -14.40 3.70
C ASN A 165 -16.35 -14.28 2.37
N GLN A 166 -15.98 -13.07 1.95
CA GLN A 166 -15.03 -12.92 0.86
C GLN A 166 -13.58 -13.06 1.37
N VAL A 167 -12.72 -13.56 0.48
CA VAL A 167 -11.26 -13.42 0.59
C VAL A 167 -10.88 -12.14 -0.14
N VAL A 168 -10.10 -11.25 0.47
CA VAL A 168 -9.78 -9.93 -0.09
C VAL A 168 -8.28 -9.71 -0.16
N HIS A 169 -7.74 -9.56 -1.36
CA HIS A 169 -6.42 -8.98 -1.60
C HIS A 169 -6.51 -7.47 -1.44
N TYR A 170 -5.77 -6.91 -0.48
CA TYR A 170 -5.85 -5.52 -0.08
C TYR A 170 -4.47 -4.87 -0.05
N LYS A 171 -4.35 -3.67 -0.60
CA LYS A 171 -3.09 -2.93 -0.67
C LYS A 171 -3.31 -1.45 -0.37
N VAL A 172 -2.43 -0.86 0.42
CA VAL A 172 -2.34 0.59 0.61
C VAL A 172 -0.94 1.05 0.30
N THR A 173 -0.83 2.02 -0.63
CA THR A 173 0.44 2.62 -1.06
C THR A 173 0.39 4.13 -0.84
N PRO A 174 1.11 4.67 0.16
CA PRO A 174 1.27 6.11 0.30
C PRO A 174 1.98 6.70 -0.93
N LYS A 175 1.52 7.87 -1.38
CA LYS A 175 2.16 8.64 -2.46
C LYS A 175 2.86 9.83 -1.87
N TYR A 176 4.12 10.03 -2.22
CA TYR A 176 4.95 11.12 -1.72
C TYR A 176 5.39 12.04 -2.85
N GLU A 177 5.64 13.31 -2.51
CA GLU A 177 6.25 14.28 -3.42
C GLU A 177 7.72 14.50 -3.03
N GLY A 178 8.66 14.14 -3.92
CA GLY A 178 10.09 14.30 -3.70
C GLY A 178 10.60 13.62 -2.43
N ASN A 179 11.45 14.31 -1.67
CA ASN A 179 12.02 13.78 -0.42
C ASN A 179 11.13 13.96 0.82
N ARG A 180 9.86 14.34 0.64
CA ARG A 180 8.94 14.53 1.75
C ARG A 180 8.52 13.21 2.38
N VAL A 181 8.22 13.28 3.67
CA VAL A 181 7.89 12.11 4.51
C VAL A 181 6.42 12.00 4.87
N VAL A 182 5.63 13.02 4.54
CA VAL A 182 4.17 13.00 4.66
C VAL A 182 3.59 12.73 3.27
N PRO A 183 2.70 11.74 3.12
CA PRO A 183 2.15 11.43 1.82
C PRO A 183 1.16 12.50 1.36
N VAL A 184 1.10 12.76 0.05
CA VAL A 184 0.09 13.62 -0.57
C VAL A 184 -1.26 12.93 -0.71
N SER A 185 -1.25 11.60 -0.83
CA SER A 185 -2.43 10.74 -0.90
C SER A 185 -2.10 9.30 -0.50
N PHE A 186 -3.14 8.51 -0.28
CA PHE A 186 -3.06 7.07 -0.09
C PHE A 186 -3.80 6.38 -1.22
N ARG A 187 -3.10 5.60 -2.05
CA ARG A 187 -3.76 4.72 -3.03
C ARG A 187 -4.17 3.44 -2.32
N MET A 188 -5.46 3.15 -2.34
CA MET A 188 -6.07 2.00 -1.68
C MET A 188 -6.67 1.10 -2.74
N GLN A 189 -6.34 -0.19 -2.69
CA GLN A 189 -6.74 -1.17 -3.69
C GLN A 189 -7.32 -2.39 -2.99
N ALA A 190 -8.42 -2.91 -3.49
CA ALA A 190 -8.95 -4.19 -3.06
C ALA A 190 -9.47 -5.01 -4.24
N ARG A 191 -9.25 -6.32 -4.19
CA ARG A 191 -9.88 -7.32 -5.06
C ARG A 191 -10.34 -8.48 -4.19
N GLY A 192 -11.61 -8.84 -4.28
CA GLY A 192 -12.20 -9.89 -3.47
C GLY A 192 -12.74 -11.05 -4.29
N VAL A 193 -12.85 -12.20 -3.64
CA VAL A 193 -13.47 -13.42 -4.17
C VAL A 193 -14.49 -13.92 -3.17
N THR A 194 -15.69 -14.21 -3.66
CA THR A 194 -16.77 -14.80 -2.85
C THR A 194 -16.47 -16.25 -2.50
N ALA A 195 -17.14 -16.79 -1.47
CA ALA A 195 -16.99 -18.19 -1.10
C ALA A 195 -17.29 -19.18 -2.25
N GLY A 196 -18.08 -18.77 -3.26
CA GLY A 196 -18.37 -19.55 -4.47
C GLY A 196 -17.36 -19.38 -5.61
N GLY A 197 -16.23 -18.69 -5.38
CA GLY A 197 -15.20 -18.45 -6.39
C GLY A 197 -15.55 -17.36 -7.42
N GLY A 198 -16.64 -16.63 -7.22
CA GLY A 198 -17.02 -15.50 -8.09
C GLY A 198 -16.43 -14.17 -7.62
N LYS A 199 -16.37 -13.20 -8.54
CA LYS A 199 -15.90 -11.83 -8.30
C LYS A 199 -16.59 -11.17 -7.10
N GLY A 200 -15.77 -10.62 -6.19
CA GLY A 200 -16.18 -9.89 -5.01
C GLY A 200 -15.99 -8.38 -5.12
N ILE A 201 -15.58 -7.75 -4.01
CA ILE A 201 -15.23 -6.33 -3.95
C ILE A 201 -14.11 -5.99 -4.96
N GLU A 202 -14.20 -4.85 -5.62
CA GLU A 202 -13.10 -4.32 -6.43
C GLU A 202 -13.07 -2.79 -6.31
N PHE A 203 -11.91 -2.23 -6.00
CA PHE A 203 -11.64 -0.80 -6.12
C PHE A 203 -10.14 -0.51 -6.24
N ASP A 204 -9.83 0.66 -6.78
CA ASP A 204 -8.48 1.23 -6.89
C ASP A 204 -8.62 2.75 -6.88
N ASP A 205 -8.56 3.31 -5.67
CA ASP A 205 -8.93 4.71 -5.43
C ASP A 205 -7.83 5.43 -4.65
N GLU A 206 -7.79 6.76 -4.80
CA GLU A 206 -6.91 7.61 -4.02
C GLU A 206 -7.67 8.39 -2.94
N VAL A 207 -7.08 8.46 -1.75
CA VAL A 207 -7.53 9.32 -0.65
C VAL A 207 -6.52 10.45 -0.47
N PRO A 208 -6.83 11.69 -0.89
CA PRO A 208 -5.97 12.85 -0.66
C PRO A 208 -5.72 13.08 0.83
N ASN A 209 -4.50 13.49 1.20
CA ASN A 209 -4.12 13.80 2.58
C ASN A 209 -4.39 15.28 2.91
N ILE A 210 -5.66 15.69 2.84
CA ILE A 210 -6.05 17.09 2.99
C ILE A 210 -6.65 17.40 4.36
N MET A 211 -6.40 18.60 4.87
CA MET A 211 -6.89 19.12 6.13
C MET A 211 -7.51 20.50 5.90
N TYR A 212 -8.73 20.73 6.37
CA TYR A 212 -9.33 22.06 6.30
C TYR A 212 -8.68 23.02 7.31
N GLY A 213 -8.29 24.22 6.89
CA GLY A 213 -7.77 25.29 7.74
C GLY A 213 -8.86 26.26 8.15
N LEU A 214 -9.01 26.50 9.47
CA LEU A 214 -10.02 27.43 9.99
C LEU A 214 -9.69 28.90 9.74
N ASN A 215 -8.41 29.26 9.68
CA ASN A 215 -7.98 30.65 9.50
C ASN A 215 -8.23 31.17 8.07
N ASP A 216 -7.95 30.34 7.07
CA ASP A 216 -8.03 30.69 5.64
C ASP A 216 -9.23 30.04 4.93
N ARG A 217 -9.95 29.14 5.62
CA ARG A 217 -11.17 28.45 5.13
C ARG A 217 -10.91 27.64 3.86
N ARG A 218 -9.76 26.99 3.77
CA ARG A 218 -9.32 26.21 2.60
C ARG A 218 -8.78 24.84 3.00
N PHE A 219 -8.75 23.91 2.06
CA PHE A 219 -8.08 22.64 2.25
C PHE A 219 -6.59 22.74 1.96
N HIS A 220 -5.79 22.11 2.82
CA HIS A 220 -4.34 22.06 2.79
C HIS A 220 -3.88 20.62 2.64
N ASN A 221 -3.04 20.32 1.65
CA ASN A 221 -2.49 18.98 1.52
C ASN A 221 -1.23 18.88 2.38
N LEU A 222 -1.27 18.02 3.40
CA LEU A 222 -0.17 17.90 4.35
C LEU A 222 1.11 17.37 3.68
N GLY A 223 0.98 16.55 2.64
CA GLY A 223 2.10 15.98 1.92
C GLY A 223 2.84 16.98 1.03
N THR A 224 2.17 18.00 0.51
CA THR A 224 2.82 19.07 -0.28
C THR A 224 3.35 20.20 0.60
N GLU A 225 2.70 20.44 1.74
CA GLU A 225 3.01 21.55 2.64
C GLU A 225 4.05 21.21 3.71
N VAL A 226 4.34 19.93 3.95
CA VAL A 226 5.48 19.56 4.81
C VAL A 226 6.78 20.05 4.13
N PRO A 227 7.67 20.73 4.88
CA PRO A 227 8.97 21.09 4.33
C PRO A 227 9.75 19.85 3.88
N GLU A 228 10.43 19.95 2.76
CA GLU A 228 11.30 18.89 2.28
C GLU A 228 12.44 18.63 3.29
N GLY A 229 12.78 17.36 3.52
CA GLY A 229 13.79 16.97 4.52
C GLY A 229 13.35 17.08 5.99
N TYR A 230 12.08 17.40 6.26
CA TYR A 230 11.58 17.45 7.63
C TYR A 230 11.17 16.05 8.10
N HIS A 231 11.84 15.51 9.13
CA HIS A 231 11.66 14.11 9.56
C HIS A 231 11.09 13.94 10.99
N LYS A 232 11.00 15.02 11.80
CA LYS A 232 10.67 14.96 13.25
C LYS A 232 9.19 15.10 13.62
#